data_AF-A0A939W8F4-F1
#
_entry.id   AF-A0A939W8F4-F1
#
_cell.length_a   1.000
_cell.length_b   1.000
_cell.length_c   1.000
_cell.angle_alpha   90.00
_cell.angle_beta   90.00
_cell.angle_gamma   90.00
#
_symmetry.space_group_name_H-M   'P 1'
#
loop_
_entity.id
_entity.type
_entity.pdbx_description
1 polymer ?
#
loop_
_entity_poly.entity_id
_entity_poly.type
_entity_poly.pdbx_seq_one_letter_code
_entity_poly.pdbx_strand_id
1 'polypeptide(L)'
;MKKCLVLIVSLLIASTVLFACGKSTDSDTSSDASAAETEAFEPQHKTEKETVRVDQGMIPQVIEKNVTYVQTEKDGAWEVESSEITSWGWPEDFVIVGTSWYMEAKDATKLYSGLSAAYAGNPANVYMSLDTDLYDIKTEITKDEAGTPKLDLKYNLTCDIIFECLGERMYFEDAKITGAEVYEDGTARVKLAVGDTEGILSVSADVKEITWDEFLAAIPSGEEKMKAESSTYINTISFGDLPTFNVTSKNAKDYVWDAKITNTKYGENVSPELTWDAVDGATMYVVVMIDGSWLHMEVFTDKTSLAEGEIAGKEQGDRFVGPYPPSGTHTYSVFVFALKAEMGYVELHFDAGSNSMEKIYKGLDKDKDGNEGNVIAYGRLDANYTHQD
;
A
#
# COMPACT_ATOMS: atom_id res chain seq x y z
N MET A 1 0.38 19.41 -4.33
CA MET A 1 -0.70 20.39 -4.08
C MET A 1 -1.39 20.05 -2.76
N LYS A 2 -1.16 20.81 -1.69
CA LYS A 2 -1.84 20.64 -0.39
C LYS A 2 -3.15 21.44 -0.40
N LYS A 3 -4.31 20.79 -0.36
CA LYS A 3 -5.60 21.47 -0.08
C LYS A 3 -6.14 21.01 1.26
N CYS A 4 -6.32 21.99 2.14
CA CYS A 4 -6.87 21.91 3.48
C CYS A 4 -8.27 21.27 3.49
N LEU A 5 -8.52 20.43 4.49
CA LEU A 5 -9.86 20.07 4.93
C LEU A 5 -10.08 20.66 6.33
N VAL A 6 -10.95 21.66 6.43
CA VAL A 6 -11.32 22.31 7.70
C VAL A 6 -12.73 21.87 8.10
N LEU A 7 -12.84 21.49 9.37
CA LEU A 7 -14.01 21.15 10.19
C LEU A 7 -15.27 22.02 9.96
N ILE A 8 -16.45 21.38 9.98
CA ILE A 8 -17.68 21.94 10.56
C ILE A 8 -18.43 20.84 11.33
N VAL A 9 -18.63 21.07 12.63
CA VAL A 9 -19.49 20.32 13.56
C VAL A 9 -20.91 20.88 13.50
N SER A 10 -21.94 20.03 13.52
CA SER A 10 -23.25 20.38 14.08
C SER A 10 -24.05 19.15 14.53
N LEU A 11 -24.70 19.34 15.68
CA LEU A 11 -25.39 18.42 16.61
C LEU A 11 -26.91 18.33 16.32
N LEU A 12 -27.60 17.23 16.70
CA LEU A 12 -28.96 17.14 17.31
C LEU A 12 -29.43 15.66 17.30
N ILE A 13 -29.53 14.92 18.43
CA ILE A 13 -30.56 14.81 19.50
C ILE A 13 -31.91 14.14 19.09
N ALA A 14 -32.04 12.88 19.54
CA ALA A 14 -33.12 12.15 20.25
C ALA A 14 -34.59 12.07 19.76
N SER A 15 -35.16 10.86 19.95
CA SER A 15 -36.51 10.49 20.46
C SER A 15 -36.94 9.12 19.88
N THR A 16 -37.72 8.20 20.47
CA THR A 16 -38.30 7.90 21.80
C THR A 16 -38.84 6.46 21.74
N VAL A 17 -38.88 5.80 22.90
CA VAL A 17 -39.45 4.49 23.27
C VAL A 17 -40.92 4.27 22.84
N LEU A 18 -41.30 3.01 22.53
CA LEU A 18 -42.68 2.54 22.64
C LEU A 18 -42.75 1.09 23.16
N PHE A 19 -43.40 0.95 24.31
CA PHE A 19 -43.80 -0.30 24.99
C PHE A 19 -44.98 -0.95 24.27
N ALA A 20 -45.04 -2.28 24.24
CA ALA A 20 -46.27 -3.04 24.00
C ALA A 20 -46.40 -4.18 25.02
N CYS A 21 -47.35 -4.02 25.95
CA CYS A 21 -47.88 -5.06 26.83
C CYS A 21 -48.99 -5.83 26.10
N GLY A 22 -48.89 -7.16 26.02
CA GLY A 22 -49.96 -8.05 25.55
C GLY A 22 -50.47 -8.94 26.68
N LYS A 23 -51.79 -8.93 26.90
CA LYS A 23 -52.53 -9.52 28.02
C LYS A 23 -52.64 -11.05 27.96
N SER A 24 -52.77 -11.63 29.16
CA SER A 24 -53.27 -12.99 29.40
C SER A 24 -54.78 -13.10 29.16
N THR A 25 -55.22 -14.29 28.76
CA THR A 25 -56.61 -14.75 28.85
C THR A 25 -56.63 -16.18 29.33
N ASP A 26 -57.19 -16.36 30.53
CA ASP A 26 -57.59 -17.64 31.09
C ASP A 26 -58.86 -18.16 30.41
N SER A 27 -58.93 -19.48 30.19
CA SER A 27 -60.21 -20.18 30.09
C SER A 27 -60.05 -21.63 30.58
N ASP A 28 -60.62 -21.89 31.74
CA ASP A 28 -60.82 -23.20 32.34
C ASP A 28 -61.84 -24.04 31.54
N THR A 29 -61.49 -25.29 31.25
CA THR A 29 -62.46 -26.39 31.15
C THR A 29 -61.81 -27.68 31.65
N SER A 30 -62.36 -28.20 32.75
CA SER A 30 -62.02 -29.50 33.35
C SER A 30 -62.84 -30.60 32.69
N SER A 31 -62.17 -31.71 32.35
CA SER A 31 -62.81 -33.00 32.11
C SER A 31 -61.88 -34.10 32.62
N ASP A 32 -62.31 -34.75 33.71
CA ASP A 32 -61.68 -35.91 34.33
C ASP A 32 -61.58 -37.08 33.33
N ALA A 33 -60.35 -37.42 32.96
CA ALA A 33 -59.99 -38.71 32.44
C ALA A 33 -58.75 -39.19 33.18
N SER A 34 -58.89 -40.34 33.86
CA SER A 34 -57.83 -41.07 34.56
C SER A 34 -56.68 -41.41 33.60
N ALA A 35 -55.71 -40.49 33.48
CA ALA A 35 -54.48 -40.66 32.72
C ALA A 35 -53.42 -41.33 33.59
N ALA A 36 -52.75 -42.34 33.04
CA ALA A 36 -51.53 -42.88 33.62
C ALA A 36 -50.52 -41.72 33.77
N GLU A 37 -50.01 -41.51 34.99
CA GLU A 37 -48.96 -40.54 35.27
C GLU A 37 -47.79 -40.80 34.31
N THR A 38 -47.73 -39.99 33.26
CA THR A 38 -46.58 -39.96 32.37
C THR A 38 -45.64 -38.98 33.05
N GLU A 39 -44.54 -39.47 33.61
CA GLU A 39 -43.54 -38.59 34.21
C GLU A 39 -43.17 -37.50 33.21
N ALA A 40 -43.28 -36.24 33.63
CA ALA A 40 -42.90 -35.10 32.80
C ALA A 40 -41.41 -35.26 32.44
N PHE A 41 -41.08 -35.07 31.16
CA PHE A 41 -39.70 -35.16 30.70
C PHE A 41 -38.91 -33.94 31.22
N GLU A 42 -37.89 -34.20 32.02
CA GLU A 42 -36.95 -33.18 32.48
C GLU A 42 -36.00 -32.80 31.33
N PRO A 43 -35.86 -31.51 30.98
CA PRO A 43 -34.95 -31.07 29.93
C PRO A 43 -33.53 -31.62 30.13
N GLN A 44 -32.93 -32.10 29.05
CA GLN A 44 -31.55 -32.60 29.06
C GLN A 44 -30.63 -31.54 28.46
N HIS A 45 -29.42 -31.42 29.00
CA HIS A 45 -28.39 -30.50 28.51
C HIS A 45 -27.12 -31.27 28.14
N LYS A 46 -26.45 -30.85 27.07
CA LYS A 46 -25.09 -31.30 26.74
C LYS A 46 -24.28 -30.14 26.20
N THR A 47 -22.97 -30.17 26.43
CA THR A 47 -22.04 -29.19 25.86
C THR A 47 -21.04 -29.89 24.96
N GLU A 48 -20.88 -29.38 23.74
CA GLU A 48 -19.96 -29.90 22.74
C GLU A 48 -18.97 -28.81 22.33
N LYS A 49 -17.74 -29.21 22.00
CA LYS A 49 -16.73 -28.30 21.44
C LYS A 49 -16.87 -28.32 19.93
N GLU A 50 -17.04 -27.14 19.35
CA GLU A 50 -17.13 -26.92 17.91
C GLU A 50 -15.98 -26.06 17.40
N THR A 51 -15.57 -26.34 16.17
CA THR A 51 -14.58 -25.52 15.46
C THR A 51 -15.23 -25.00 14.19
N VAL A 52 -15.36 -23.68 14.11
CA VAL A 52 -15.85 -22.96 12.94
C VAL A 52 -14.66 -22.41 12.17
N ARG A 53 -14.59 -22.72 10.88
CA ARG A 53 -13.61 -22.12 9.96
C ARG A 53 -14.32 -21.08 9.11
N VAL A 54 -13.77 -19.87 9.09
CA VAL A 54 -14.26 -18.76 8.30
C VAL A 54 -13.20 -18.45 7.26
N ASP A 55 -13.39 -18.99 6.05
CA ASP A 55 -12.44 -18.85 4.95
C ASP A 55 -12.69 -17.58 4.11
N GLN A 56 -13.74 -16.83 4.45
CA GLN A 56 -14.14 -15.57 3.80
C GLN A 56 -13.48 -14.38 4.50
N GLY A 57 -13.39 -13.25 3.79
CA GLY A 57 -12.78 -12.03 4.29
C GLY A 57 -11.27 -11.96 4.02
N MET A 58 -10.68 -10.84 4.43
CA MET A 58 -9.24 -10.57 4.30
C MET A 58 -8.41 -11.33 5.34
N ILE A 59 -9.02 -11.69 6.47
CA ILE A 59 -8.37 -12.36 7.60
C ILE A 59 -9.18 -13.63 7.90
N PRO A 60 -8.80 -14.79 7.32
CA PRO A 60 -9.42 -16.07 7.61
C PRO A 60 -9.29 -16.45 9.09
N GLN A 61 -10.24 -17.23 9.59
CA GLN A 61 -10.43 -17.41 11.03
C GLN A 61 -10.67 -18.87 11.41
N VAL A 62 -10.17 -19.24 12.58
CA VAL A 62 -10.49 -20.49 13.27
C VAL A 62 -11.06 -20.13 14.64
N ILE A 63 -12.34 -20.43 14.83
CA ILE A 63 -13.10 -20.07 16.04
C ILE A 63 -13.48 -21.38 16.75
N GLU A 64 -13.04 -21.54 18.00
CA GLU A 64 -13.48 -22.64 18.85
C GLU A 64 -14.60 -22.17 19.78
N LYS A 65 -15.67 -22.95 19.85
CA LYS A 65 -16.85 -22.64 20.67
C LYS A 65 -17.21 -23.81 21.57
N ASN A 66 -17.68 -23.52 22.77
CA ASN A 66 -18.48 -24.44 23.56
C ASN A 66 -19.95 -24.15 23.26
N VAL A 67 -20.65 -25.13 22.69
CA VAL A 67 -22.08 -25.01 22.36
C VAL A 67 -22.86 -25.90 23.30
N THR A 68 -23.74 -25.27 24.09
CA THR A 68 -24.67 -25.98 24.97
C THR A 68 -25.99 -26.15 24.24
N TYR A 69 -26.45 -27.39 24.21
CA TYR A 69 -27.69 -27.81 23.60
C TYR A 69 -28.68 -28.21 24.69
N VAL A 70 -29.96 -27.91 24.46
CA VAL A 70 -31.07 -28.36 25.29
C VAL A 70 -32.01 -29.25 24.47
N GLN A 71 -32.52 -30.31 25.10
CA GLN A 71 -33.60 -31.13 24.59
C GLN A 71 -34.76 -31.00 25.57
N THR A 72 -35.88 -30.41 25.15
CA THR A 72 -37.04 -30.12 26.01
C THR A 72 -38.15 -31.17 25.95
N GLU A 73 -38.09 -32.06 24.96
CA GLU A 73 -39.03 -33.17 24.79
C GLU A 73 -38.29 -34.50 24.69
N LYS A 74 -38.88 -35.56 25.22
CA LYS A 74 -38.33 -36.91 25.10
C LYS A 74 -38.21 -37.29 23.62
N ASP A 75 -36.99 -37.59 23.18
CA ASP A 75 -36.66 -37.89 21.78
C ASP A 75 -36.86 -36.70 20.80
N GLY A 76 -36.99 -35.48 21.32
CA GLY A 76 -37.07 -34.24 20.53
C GLY A 76 -35.74 -33.82 19.92
N ALA A 77 -35.75 -32.79 19.08
CA ALA A 77 -34.53 -32.21 18.54
C ALA A 77 -33.70 -31.53 19.64
N TRP A 78 -32.37 -31.58 19.50
CA TRP A 78 -31.47 -30.75 20.30
C TRP A 78 -31.44 -29.35 19.69
N GLU A 79 -31.75 -28.34 20.51
CA GLU A 79 -31.70 -26.93 20.12
C GLU A 79 -30.51 -26.25 20.80
N VAL A 80 -29.90 -25.27 20.13
CA VAL A 80 -28.80 -24.48 20.71
C VAL A 80 -29.38 -23.59 21.81
N GLU A 81 -28.92 -23.80 23.03
CA GLU A 81 -29.28 -22.98 24.20
C GLU A 81 -28.30 -21.82 24.38
N SER A 82 -27.00 -22.08 24.24
CA SER A 82 -25.97 -21.05 24.33
C SER A 82 -24.72 -21.42 23.53
N SER A 83 -23.96 -20.41 23.13
CA SER A 83 -22.67 -20.57 22.45
C SER A 83 -21.65 -19.60 23.05
N GLU A 84 -20.50 -20.11 23.47
CA GLU A 84 -19.41 -19.32 24.05
C GLU A 84 -18.13 -19.56 23.25
N ILE A 85 -17.49 -18.48 22.79
CA ILE A 85 -16.18 -18.55 22.13
C ILE A 85 -15.11 -18.85 23.17
N THR A 86 -14.40 -19.95 23.00
CA THR A 86 -13.30 -20.36 23.88
C THR A 86 -11.93 -20.00 23.30
N SER A 87 -11.82 -19.90 21.98
CA SER A 87 -10.60 -19.52 21.27
C SER A 87 -10.95 -18.90 19.92
N TRP A 88 -10.14 -17.95 19.46
CA TRP A 88 -10.30 -17.30 18.16
C TRP A 88 -8.92 -16.90 17.65
N GLY A 89 -8.52 -17.46 16.52
CA GLY A 89 -7.28 -17.13 15.84
C GLY A 89 -7.42 -17.24 14.33
N TRP A 90 -6.30 -17.35 13.64
CA TRP A 90 -6.20 -17.58 12.20
C TRP A 90 -5.60 -18.96 11.90
N PRO A 91 -5.76 -19.48 10.67
CA PRO A 91 -5.09 -20.70 10.23
C PRO A 91 -3.56 -20.63 10.37
N GLU A 92 -2.90 -21.74 10.72
CA GLU A 92 -1.43 -21.77 10.93
C GLU A 92 -0.62 -21.42 9.67
N ASP A 93 -1.20 -21.64 8.50
CA ASP A 93 -0.63 -21.40 7.18
C ASP A 93 -1.01 -20.04 6.57
N PHE A 94 -1.76 -19.20 7.29
CA PHE A 94 -2.18 -17.90 6.79
C PHE A 94 -1.01 -16.90 6.74
N VAL A 95 -0.77 -16.33 5.56
CA VAL A 95 0.22 -15.27 5.33
C VAL A 95 -0.49 -14.07 4.72
N ILE A 96 -0.60 -12.98 5.47
CA ILE A 96 -1.26 -11.75 5.02
C ILE A 96 -0.29 -10.76 4.36
N VAL A 97 0.98 -10.80 4.71
CA VAL A 97 2.00 -9.88 4.17
C VAL A 97 2.27 -10.14 2.70
N GLY A 98 2.52 -9.09 1.92
CA GLY A 98 2.78 -9.19 0.49
C GLY A 98 1.55 -9.57 -0.35
N THR A 99 0.35 -9.57 0.24
CA THR A 99 -0.90 -9.82 -0.49
C THR A 99 -1.56 -8.51 -0.92
N SER A 100 -2.35 -8.57 -2.00
CA SER A 100 -3.09 -7.41 -2.50
C SER A 100 -4.59 -7.72 -2.53
N TRP A 101 -5.42 -6.71 -2.29
CA TRP A 101 -6.86 -6.85 -2.08
C TRP A 101 -7.64 -5.79 -2.83
N TYR A 102 -8.81 -6.18 -3.34
CA TYR A 102 -9.80 -5.32 -3.96
C TYR A 102 -11.11 -5.33 -3.16
N MET A 103 -11.61 -4.14 -2.86
CA MET A 103 -12.87 -3.89 -2.17
C MET A 103 -13.72 -2.91 -2.98
N GLU A 104 -15.03 -3.07 -2.91
CA GLU A 104 -15.98 -2.13 -3.50
C GLU A 104 -17.10 -1.79 -2.50
N ALA A 105 -17.56 -0.55 -2.56
CA ALA A 105 -18.71 -0.11 -1.79
C ALA A 105 -19.59 0.81 -2.63
N LYS A 106 -20.90 0.76 -2.40
CA LYS A 106 -21.85 1.71 -3.02
C LYS A 106 -21.76 3.11 -2.42
N ASP A 107 -21.06 3.26 -1.30
CA ASP A 107 -20.88 4.52 -0.58
C ASP A 107 -19.45 4.58 -0.04
N ALA A 108 -18.65 5.46 -0.63
CA ALA A 108 -17.27 5.75 -0.29
C ALA A 108 -17.07 5.97 1.22
N THR A 109 -17.98 6.71 1.87
CA THR A 109 -17.86 7.04 3.30
C THR A 109 -18.15 5.87 4.22
N LYS A 110 -18.81 4.82 3.71
CA LYS A 110 -18.95 3.54 4.42
C LYS A 110 -17.72 2.65 4.25
N LEU A 111 -17.01 2.81 3.13
CA LEU A 111 -15.75 2.10 2.86
C LEU A 111 -14.62 2.66 3.72
N TYR A 112 -14.39 3.98 3.72
CA TYR A 112 -13.38 4.61 4.56
C TYR A 112 -13.93 5.81 5.34
N SER A 113 -13.87 5.74 6.67
CA SER A 113 -14.44 6.76 7.55
C SER A 113 -13.63 8.05 7.62
N GLY A 114 -12.41 8.07 7.09
CA GLY A 114 -11.56 9.28 7.04
C GLY A 114 -11.94 10.24 5.90
N LEU A 115 -12.88 9.86 5.03
CA LEU A 115 -13.30 10.69 3.91
C LEU A 115 -14.22 11.85 4.34
N SER A 116 -14.14 12.92 3.56
CA SER A 116 -15.11 14.02 3.59
C SER A 116 -16.53 13.53 3.27
N ALA A 117 -17.54 14.14 3.89
CA ALA A 117 -18.95 13.91 3.58
C ALA A 117 -19.32 14.21 2.10
N ALA A 118 -18.48 14.94 1.37
CA ALA A 118 -18.66 15.18 -0.07
C ALA A 118 -18.65 13.88 -0.91
N TYR A 119 -18.06 12.80 -0.38
CA TYR A 119 -18.01 11.50 -1.04
C TYR A 119 -19.21 10.60 -0.70
N ALA A 120 -20.07 11.00 0.23
CA ALA A 120 -21.19 10.19 0.68
C ALA A 120 -22.15 9.82 -0.47
N GLY A 121 -22.54 8.55 -0.52
CA GLY A 121 -23.47 8.02 -1.52
C GLY A 121 -22.87 7.76 -2.90
N ASN A 122 -21.57 7.99 -3.09
CA ASN A 122 -20.87 7.65 -4.34
C ASN A 122 -20.22 6.27 -4.23
N PRO A 123 -20.30 5.43 -5.27
CA PRO A 123 -19.55 4.20 -5.32
C PRO A 123 -18.04 4.46 -5.22
N ALA A 124 -17.31 3.56 -4.57
CA ALA A 124 -15.88 3.60 -4.49
C ALA A 124 -15.28 2.19 -4.57
N ASN A 125 -14.08 2.12 -5.14
CA ASN A 125 -13.25 0.93 -5.13
C ASN A 125 -11.97 1.24 -4.36
N VAL A 126 -11.46 0.26 -3.63
CA VAL A 126 -10.15 0.33 -2.97
C VAL A 126 -9.33 -0.85 -3.40
N TYR A 127 -8.12 -0.56 -3.86
CA TYR A 127 -7.07 -1.54 -4.04
C TYR A 127 -6.06 -1.31 -2.92
N MET A 128 -5.63 -2.36 -2.26
CA MET A 128 -4.68 -2.26 -1.14
C MET A 128 -3.63 -3.35 -1.30
N SER A 129 -2.36 -2.99 -1.23
CA SER A 129 -1.27 -3.96 -1.19
C SER A 129 -0.55 -3.85 0.14
N LEU A 130 -0.44 -4.97 0.84
CA LEU A 130 0.17 -5.05 2.16
C LEU A 130 1.67 -5.30 2.02
N ASP A 131 2.48 -4.50 2.69
CA ASP A 131 3.93 -4.67 2.70
C ASP A 131 4.33 -5.91 3.52
N THR A 132 5.63 -6.15 3.60
CA THR A 132 6.29 -7.26 4.28
C THR A 132 6.79 -6.90 5.68
N ASP A 133 6.56 -5.66 6.11
CA ASP A 133 7.08 -5.09 7.36
C ASP A 133 6.18 -5.36 8.58
N LEU A 134 5.39 -6.44 8.58
CA LEU A 134 4.50 -6.75 9.70
C LEU A 134 5.28 -7.12 10.97
N TYR A 135 5.01 -6.40 12.07
CA TYR A 135 5.54 -6.72 13.40
C TYR A 135 4.51 -6.49 14.52
N ASP A 136 4.82 -7.03 15.70
CA ASP A 136 4.08 -6.84 16.95
C ASP A 136 2.60 -7.29 16.94
N ILE A 137 2.29 -8.41 16.30
CA ILE A 137 0.91 -8.92 16.26
C ILE A 137 0.47 -9.38 17.66
N LYS A 138 -0.58 -8.76 18.17
CA LYS A 138 -1.29 -9.16 19.39
C LYS A 138 -2.77 -9.31 19.08
N THR A 139 -3.38 -10.36 19.62
CA THR A 139 -4.79 -10.64 19.47
C THR A 139 -5.50 -10.64 20.81
N GLU A 140 -6.74 -10.17 20.80
CA GLU A 140 -7.60 -10.13 21.98
C GLU A 140 -9.05 -10.36 21.55
N ILE A 141 -9.77 -11.28 22.21
CA ILE A 141 -11.20 -11.46 21.98
C ILE A 141 -11.93 -10.43 22.84
N THR A 142 -12.64 -9.52 22.20
CA THR A 142 -13.41 -8.47 22.88
C THR A 142 -14.85 -8.45 22.36
N LYS A 143 -15.62 -7.47 22.79
CA LYS A 143 -16.98 -7.21 22.28
C LYS A 143 -17.05 -5.77 21.79
N ASP A 144 -17.81 -5.54 20.73
CA ASP A 144 -18.15 -4.19 20.27
C ASP A 144 -19.19 -3.52 21.19
N GLU A 145 -19.62 -2.31 20.84
CA GLU A 145 -20.64 -1.56 21.60
C GLU A 145 -22.01 -2.25 21.62
N ALA A 146 -22.31 -3.10 20.64
CA ALA A 146 -23.53 -3.89 20.57
C ALA A 146 -23.42 -5.23 21.33
N GLY A 147 -22.25 -5.55 21.88
CA GLY A 147 -21.98 -6.82 22.55
C GLY A 147 -21.61 -7.97 21.61
N THR A 148 -21.43 -7.69 20.32
CA THR A 148 -20.99 -8.67 19.31
C THR A 148 -19.54 -9.04 19.57
N PRO A 149 -19.20 -10.33 19.70
CA PRO A 149 -17.82 -10.77 19.79
C PRO A 149 -17.00 -10.37 18.56
N LYS A 150 -15.76 -9.97 18.79
CA LYS A 150 -14.77 -9.68 17.74
C LYS A 150 -13.37 -10.10 18.16
N LEU A 151 -12.52 -10.35 17.19
CA LEU A 151 -11.07 -10.47 17.36
C LEU A 151 -10.43 -9.10 17.10
N ASP A 152 -9.90 -8.47 18.15
CA ASP A 152 -9.08 -7.26 18.01
C ASP A 152 -7.63 -7.67 17.70
N LEU A 153 -7.15 -7.25 16.53
CA LEU A 153 -5.76 -7.36 16.12
C LEU A 153 -5.07 -6.01 16.34
N LYS A 154 -3.93 -6.03 17.04
CA LYS A 154 -3.02 -4.89 17.19
C LYS A 154 -1.72 -5.27 16.52
N TYR A 155 -1.34 -4.56 15.47
CA TYR A 155 -0.12 -4.78 14.70
C TYR A 155 0.28 -3.48 14.00
N ASN A 156 1.52 -3.40 13.54
CA ASN A 156 1.97 -2.33 12.66
C ASN A 156 2.39 -2.94 11.33
N LEU A 157 1.86 -2.36 10.25
CA LEU A 157 2.11 -2.79 8.88
C LEU A 157 1.95 -1.58 7.96
N THR A 158 2.80 -1.44 6.96
CA THR A 158 2.60 -0.49 5.86
C THR A 158 1.81 -1.12 4.71
N CYS A 159 1.13 -0.27 3.96
CA CYS A 159 0.42 -0.67 2.76
C CYS A 159 0.35 0.48 1.77
N ASP A 160 0.25 0.12 0.50
CA ASP A 160 -0.07 1.06 -0.56
C ASP A 160 -1.55 0.95 -0.91
N ILE A 161 -2.19 2.09 -1.12
CA ILE A 161 -3.64 2.16 -1.33
C ILE A 161 -3.97 2.99 -2.55
N ILE A 162 -4.84 2.44 -3.40
CA ILE A 162 -5.48 3.16 -4.50
C ILE A 162 -6.95 3.29 -4.16
N PHE A 163 -7.41 4.54 -4.01
CA PHE A 163 -8.80 4.86 -3.80
C PHE A 163 -9.40 5.41 -5.10
N GLU A 164 -10.41 4.72 -5.63
CA GLU A 164 -11.14 5.16 -6.82
C GLU A 164 -12.55 5.61 -6.44
N CYS A 165 -12.90 6.86 -6.75
CA CYS A 165 -14.26 7.38 -6.57
C CYS A 165 -14.48 8.55 -7.53
N LEU A 166 -15.72 8.74 -8.00
CA LEU A 166 -16.08 9.81 -8.95
C LEU A 166 -15.26 9.80 -10.26
N GLY A 167 -14.72 8.63 -10.65
CA GLY A 167 -13.86 8.49 -11.83
C GLY A 167 -12.42 8.99 -11.63
N GLU A 168 -12.07 9.41 -10.41
CA GLU A 168 -10.71 9.78 -10.03
C GLU A 168 -10.07 8.64 -9.24
N ARG A 169 -8.77 8.44 -9.46
CA ARG A 169 -7.94 7.51 -8.69
C ARG A 169 -6.89 8.28 -7.92
N MET A 170 -6.81 8.03 -6.63
CA MET A 170 -5.83 8.59 -5.72
C MET A 170 -4.93 7.46 -5.22
N TYR A 171 -3.62 7.64 -5.32
CA TYR A 171 -2.63 6.70 -4.84
C TYR A 171 -1.98 7.24 -3.56
N PHE A 172 -1.87 6.38 -2.55
CA PHE A 172 -1.28 6.68 -1.26
C PHE A 172 -0.22 5.63 -0.95
N GLU A 173 1.03 6.07 -0.89
CA GLU A 173 2.17 5.24 -0.50
C GLU A 173 2.29 5.21 1.04
N ASP A 174 2.81 4.10 1.57
CA ASP A 174 3.21 3.95 2.99
C ASP A 174 2.09 4.27 4.00
N ALA A 175 0.83 3.98 3.65
CA ALA A 175 -0.28 4.10 4.58
C ALA A 175 -0.10 3.09 5.73
N LYS A 176 -0.38 3.51 6.96
CA LYS A 176 -0.12 2.69 8.15
C LYS A 176 -1.38 2.00 8.63
N ILE A 177 -1.28 0.68 8.81
CA ILE A 177 -2.28 -0.11 9.49
C ILE A 177 -1.81 -0.33 10.93
N THR A 178 -2.65 0.07 11.90
CA THR A 178 -2.33 -0.02 13.34
C THR A 178 -3.14 -1.09 14.07
N GLY A 179 -4.03 -1.77 13.35
CA GLY A 179 -4.84 -2.86 13.85
C GLY A 179 -6.10 -3.10 13.04
N ALA A 180 -6.85 -4.12 13.42
CA ALA A 180 -8.12 -4.46 12.81
C ALA A 180 -9.09 -5.06 13.84
N GLU A 181 -10.38 -4.88 13.61
CA GLU A 181 -11.45 -5.61 14.30
C GLU A 181 -12.01 -6.64 13.32
N VAL A 182 -11.99 -7.93 13.64
CA VAL A 182 -12.50 -9.00 12.76
C VAL A 182 -13.70 -9.66 13.42
N TYR A 183 -14.77 -9.87 12.65
CA TYR A 183 -16.03 -10.42 13.12
C TYR A 183 -16.21 -11.85 12.61
N GLU A 184 -17.07 -12.63 13.29
CA GLU A 184 -17.26 -14.06 12.98
C GLU A 184 -17.74 -14.32 11.54
N ASP A 185 -18.31 -13.33 10.87
CA ASP A 185 -18.82 -13.43 9.50
C ASP A 185 -17.76 -13.13 8.42
N GLY A 186 -16.52 -12.85 8.80
CA GLY A 186 -15.42 -12.52 7.88
C GLY A 186 -15.31 -11.04 7.56
N THR A 187 -16.24 -10.19 8.01
CA THR A 187 -16.09 -8.74 7.89
C THR A 187 -15.01 -8.22 8.82
N ALA A 188 -14.38 -7.10 8.46
CA ALA A 188 -13.37 -6.47 9.28
C ALA A 188 -13.43 -4.94 9.24
N ARG A 189 -12.86 -4.31 10.26
CA ARG A 189 -12.68 -2.85 10.36
C ARG A 189 -11.21 -2.56 10.61
N VAL A 190 -10.50 -2.16 9.57
CA VAL A 190 -9.04 -1.94 9.58
C VAL A 190 -8.75 -0.49 9.94
N LYS A 191 -7.94 -0.27 10.98
CA LYS A 191 -7.51 1.07 11.40
C LYS A 191 -6.36 1.52 10.51
N LEU A 192 -6.64 2.52 9.69
CA LEU A 192 -5.77 2.96 8.61
C LEU A 192 -5.46 4.46 8.75
N ALA A 193 -4.18 4.79 8.76
CA ALA A 193 -3.68 6.15 8.71
C ALA A 193 -3.08 6.44 7.33
N VAL A 194 -3.63 7.45 6.64
CA VAL A 194 -3.18 7.92 5.34
C VAL A 194 -2.69 9.36 5.50
N GLY A 195 -1.37 9.56 5.45
CA GLY A 195 -0.75 10.83 5.81
C GLY A 195 -1.10 11.26 7.25
N ASP A 196 -1.69 12.44 7.40
CA ASP A 196 -2.11 12.98 8.71
C ASP A 196 -3.55 12.58 9.09
N THR A 197 -4.23 11.77 8.29
CA THR A 197 -5.64 11.39 8.50
C THR A 197 -5.74 9.94 8.97
N GLU A 198 -6.38 9.73 10.11
CA GLU A 198 -6.76 8.40 10.58
C GLU A 198 -8.21 8.09 10.24
N GLY A 199 -8.50 6.83 9.95
CA GLY A 199 -9.85 6.36 9.68
C GLY A 199 -9.97 4.84 9.79
N ILE A 200 -11.18 4.36 9.55
CA ILE A 200 -11.52 2.94 9.55
C ILE A 200 -11.90 2.56 8.14
N LEU A 201 -11.17 1.60 7.58
CA LEU A 201 -11.51 0.92 6.34
C LEU A 201 -12.41 -0.29 6.66
N SER A 202 -13.64 -0.27 6.18
CA SER A 202 -14.61 -1.36 6.34
C SER A 202 -14.38 -2.39 5.23
N VAL A 203 -13.99 -3.60 5.62
CA VAL A 203 -13.72 -4.71 4.71
C VAL A 203 -14.89 -5.69 4.78
N SER A 204 -15.49 -6.00 3.64
CA SER A 204 -16.58 -6.97 3.55
C SER A 204 -16.05 -8.41 3.52
N ALA A 205 -16.92 -9.37 3.87
CA ALA A 205 -16.57 -10.79 3.81
C ALA A 205 -16.29 -11.31 2.38
N ASP A 206 -16.82 -10.61 1.36
CA ASP A 206 -16.62 -10.92 -0.07
C ASP A 206 -15.46 -10.13 -0.72
N VAL A 207 -14.59 -9.53 0.09
CA VAL A 207 -13.33 -8.93 -0.38
C VAL A 207 -12.53 -9.92 -1.23
N LYS A 208 -11.89 -9.41 -2.28
CA LYS A 208 -11.18 -10.24 -3.25
C LYS A 208 -9.68 -10.05 -3.10
N GLU A 209 -8.95 -11.14 -2.91
CA GLU A 209 -7.50 -11.11 -3.13
C GLU A 209 -7.24 -10.92 -4.63
N ILE A 210 -6.28 -10.06 -4.96
CA ILE A 210 -5.86 -9.76 -6.33
C ILE A 210 -4.35 -9.99 -6.44
N THR A 211 -3.88 -10.17 -7.66
CA THR A 211 -2.45 -10.26 -7.95
C THR A 211 -1.78 -8.89 -7.85
N TRP A 212 -0.46 -8.89 -7.67
CA TRP A 212 0.36 -7.67 -7.73
C TRP A 212 0.21 -6.94 -9.07
N ASP A 213 0.12 -7.67 -10.19
CA ASP A 213 -0.08 -7.10 -11.52
C ASP A 213 -1.43 -6.37 -11.65
N GLU A 214 -2.50 -6.92 -11.05
CA GLU A 214 -3.81 -6.26 -10.99
C GLU A 214 -3.78 -4.99 -10.13
N PHE A 215 -3.03 -5.00 -9.02
CA PHE A 215 -2.80 -3.82 -8.20
C PHE A 215 -2.03 -2.73 -8.98
N LEU A 216 -0.91 -3.07 -9.62
CA LEU A 216 -0.12 -2.16 -10.45
C LEU A 216 -0.93 -1.58 -11.61
N ALA A 217 -1.81 -2.36 -12.23
CA ALA A 217 -2.70 -1.90 -13.29
C ALA A 217 -3.73 -0.86 -12.80
N ALA A 218 -4.03 -0.83 -11.50
CA ALA A 218 -4.91 0.16 -10.91
C ALA A 218 -4.22 1.51 -10.64
N ILE A 219 -2.89 1.54 -10.50
CA ILE A 219 -2.13 2.78 -10.22
C ILE A 219 -2.30 3.76 -11.40
N PRO A 220 -2.63 5.04 -11.14
CA PRO A 220 -2.66 6.06 -12.19
C PRO A 220 -1.34 6.13 -12.96
N SER A 221 -1.38 6.27 -14.29
CA SER A 221 -0.16 6.49 -15.07
C SER A 221 0.58 7.74 -14.59
N GLY A 222 1.91 7.70 -14.59
CA GLY A 222 2.73 8.82 -14.18
C GLY A 222 3.89 8.39 -13.29
N GLU A 223 4.36 9.32 -12.48
CA GLU A 223 5.49 9.12 -11.58
C GLU A 223 5.22 8.04 -10.54
N GLU A 224 4.00 8.01 -9.99
CA GLU A 224 3.55 7.06 -8.99
C GLU A 224 3.63 5.61 -9.51
N LYS A 225 3.13 5.39 -10.72
CA LYS A 225 3.22 4.08 -11.38
C LYS A 225 4.66 3.70 -11.70
N MET A 226 5.45 4.65 -12.20
CA MET A 226 6.88 4.42 -12.45
C MET A 226 7.60 3.94 -11.18
N LYS A 227 7.34 4.59 -10.03
CA LYS A 227 7.94 4.20 -8.75
C LYS A 227 7.52 2.80 -8.34
N ALA A 228 6.22 2.52 -8.34
CA ALA A 228 5.66 1.26 -7.86
C ALA A 228 6.09 0.04 -8.69
N GLU A 229 6.29 0.22 -10.00
CA GLU A 229 6.74 -0.87 -10.88
C GLU A 229 8.22 -1.23 -10.71
N SER A 230 9.02 -0.33 -10.14
CA SER A 230 10.47 -0.42 -10.16
C SER A 230 11.07 -0.98 -8.87
N SER A 231 11.93 -1.99 -9.01
CA SER A 231 12.69 -2.54 -7.89
C SER A 231 13.95 -1.73 -7.53
N THR A 232 14.33 -0.76 -8.35
CA THR A 232 15.60 -0.03 -8.22
C THR A 232 15.44 1.48 -8.09
N TYR A 233 14.20 1.97 -7.97
CA TYR A 233 13.92 3.39 -7.82
C TYR A 233 14.62 3.98 -6.58
N ILE A 234 15.29 5.12 -6.78
CA ILE A 234 16.02 5.82 -5.71
C ILE A 234 15.04 6.73 -4.96
N ASN A 235 14.53 6.23 -3.82
CA ASN A 235 13.56 6.92 -2.97
C ASN A 235 14.14 8.11 -2.19
N THR A 236 15.40 8.00 -1.76
CA THR A 236 16.01 8.99 -0.87
C THR A 236 17.21 9.65 -1.54
N ILE A 237 17.18 10.97 -1.60
CA ILE A 237 18.30 11.81 -2.02
C ILE A 237 18.64 12.73 -0.86
N SER A 238 19.92 12.79 -0.49
CA SER A 238 20.40 13.60 0.63
C SER A 238 21.52 14.53 0.17
N PHE A 239 21.15 15.54 -0.62
CA PHE A 239 22.06 16.58 -1.11
C PHE A 239 21.92 17.91 -0.33
N GLY A 240 21.26 17.88 0.84
CA GLY A 240 20.95 19.09 1.60
C GLY A 240 19.88 19.96 0.92
N ASP A 241 19.89 21.27 1.22
CA ASP A 241 18.95 22.24 0.65
C ASP A 241 19.40 22.80 -0.72
N LEU A 242 20.06 21.96 -1.53
CA LEU A 242 20.55 22.39 -2.83
C LEU A 242 19.38 22.76 -3.77
N PRO A 243 19.46 23.89 -4.48
CA PRO A 243 18.50 24.24 -5.52
C PRO A 243 18.36 23.13 -6.57
N THR A 244 17.15 22.96 -7.08
CA THR A 244 16.87 22.03 -8.18
C THR A 244 16.61 22.75 -9.49
N PHE A 245 16.91 22.08 -10.61
CA PHE A 245 16.53 22.51 -11.95
C PHE A 245 15.96 21.35 -12.78
N ASN A 246 15.21 21.68 -13.83
CA ASN A 246 14.56 20.68 -14.66
C ASN A 246 15.55 20.03 -15.63
N VAL A 247 15.48 18.70 -15.72
CA VAL A 247 16.16 17.89 -16.73
C VAL A 247 15.10 17.20 -17.56
N THR A 248 15.23 17.27 -18.87
CA THR A 248 14.27 16.69 -19.81
C THR A 248 14.97 15.85 -20.86
N SER A 249 14.22 14.93 -21.46
CA SER A 249 14.69 14.11 -22.57
C SER A 249 13.52 13.81 -23.48
N LYS A 250 13.70 13.94 -24.79
CA LYS A 250 12.73 13.40 -25.77
C LYS A 250 12.68 11.86 -25.77
N ASN A 251 13.71 11.22 -25.24
CA ASN A 251 13.82 9.76 -25.13
C ASN A 251 13.18 9.23 -23.84
N ALA A 252 12.72 10.09 -22.92
CA ALA A 252 11.86 9.71 -21.81
C ALA A 252 10.44 10.23 -22.05
N LYS A 253 9.47 9.34 -22.24
CA LYS A 253 8.06 9.70 -22.44
C LYS A 253 7.21 8.96 -21.44
N ASP A 254 6.33 9.69 -20.75
CA ASP A 254 5.46 9.14 -19.71
C ASP A 254 6.22 8.27 -18.70
N TYR A 255 7.40 8.75 -18.30
CA TYR A 255 8.32 8.06 -17.38
C TYR A 255 8.86 6.71 -17.89
N VAL A 256 8.90 6.50 -19.21
CA VAL A 256 9.49 5.31 -19.85
C VAL A 256 10.59 5.72 -20.82
N TRP A 257 11.74 5.06 -20.72
CA TRP A 257 12.84 5.23 -21.65
C TRP A 257 12.53 4.57 -23.00
N ASP A 258 12.83 5.28 -24.08
CA ASP A 258 12.74 4.77 -25.45
C ASP A 258 13.61 3.52 -25.60
N ALA A 259 13.04 2.44 -26.13
CA ALA A 259 13.75 1.17 -26.34
C ALA A 259 15.07 1.36 -27.10
N LYS A 260 15.15 2.36 -27.99
CA LYS A 260 16.36 2.71 -28.74
C LYS A 260 17.58 2.93 -27.85
N ILE A 261 17.42 3.52 -26.67
CA ILE A 261 18.57 3.82 -25.80
C ILE A 261 19.12 2.61 -25.05
N THR A 262 18.44 1.46 -25.12
CA THR A 262 18.76 0.29 -24.29
C THR A 262 19.87 -0.58 -24.87
N ASN A 263 20.60 -1.26 -24.00
CA ASN A 263 21.64 -2.23 -24.36
C ASN A 263 21.08 -3.65 -24.37
N THR A 264 19.98 -3.85 -25.10
CA THR A 264 19.31 -5.14 -25.24
C THR A 264 19.19 -5.51 -26.73
N LYS A 265 18.71 -6.73 -27.04
CA LYS A 265 18.41 -7.12 -28.43
C LYS A 265 17.35 -6.23 -29.12
N TYR A 266 16.61 -5.44 -28.34
CA TYR A 266 15.56 -4.54 -28.82
C TYR A 266 16.00 -3.08 -28.89
N GLY A 267 17.19 -2.76 -28.38
CA GLY A 267 17.75 -1.41 -28.39
C GLY A 267 18.95 -1.26 -29.30
N GLU A 268 19.40 -0.02 -29.45
CA GLU A 268 20.55 0.36 -30.26
C GLU A 268 21.75 0.82 -29.40
N ASN A 269 21.60 0.82 -28.07
CA ASN A 269 22.59 1.32 -27.12
C ASN A 269 23.05 2.77 -27.44
N VAL A 270 22.09 3.62 -27.84
CA VAL A 270 22.34 5.02 -28.20
C VAL A 270 22.11 5.88 -26.96
N SER A 271 23.04 6.77 -26.62
CA SER A 271 22.88 7.68 -25.48
C SER A 271 21.65 8.58 -25.65
N PRO A 272 20.88 8.85 -24.58
CA PRO A 272 19.68 9.69 -24.67
C PRO A 272 20.05 11.14 -24.97
N GLU A 273 19.15 11.84 -25.65
CA GLU A 273 19.16 13.30 -25.64
C GLU A 273 18.78 13.79 -24.24
N LEU A 274 19.48 14.81 -23.75
CA LEU A 274 19.21 15.43 -22.46
C LEU A 274 19.34 16.94 -22.59
N THR A 275 18.42 17.68 -21.97
CA THR A 275 18.45 19.14 -21.93
C THR A 275 18.10 19.65 -20.54
N TRP A 276 18.80 20.69 -20.08
CA TRP A 276 18.55 21.39 -18.82
C TRP A 276 18.84 22.89 -18.97
N ASP A 277 18.36 23.69 -18.02
CA ASP A 277 18.64 25.12 -17.98
C ASP A 277 20.04 25.41 -17.44
N ALA A 278 20.66 26.49 -17.93
CA ALA A 278 21.93 26.96 -17.39
C ALA A 278 21.76 27.43 -15.94
N VAL A 279 22.66 27.00 -15.05
CA VAL A 279 22.69 27.39 -13.64
C VAL A 279 23.69 28.53 -13.44
N ASP A 280 23.25 29.63 -12.82
CA ASP A 280 24.13 30.76 -12.53
C ASP A 280 25.30 30.37 -11.63
N GLY A 281 26.50 30.80 -11.99
CA GLY A 281 27.74 30.43 -11.30
C GLY A 281 28.29 29.03 -11.63
N ALA A 282 27.61 28.22 -12.45
CA ALA A 282 28.14 26.94 -12.88
C ALA A 282 29.19 27.11 -13.99
N THR A 283 30.33 26.45 -13.86
CA THR A 283 31.38 26.38 -14.89
C THR A 283 31.40 25.04 -15.60
N MET A 284 30.80 24.01 -15.01
CA MET A 284 30.67 22.68 -15.60
C MET A 284 29.47 21.92 -15.03
N TYR A 285 29.10 20.85 -15.72
CA TYR A 285 28.08 19.89 -15.34
C TYR A 285 28.65 18.49 -15.32
N VAL A 286 28.18 17.69 -14.36
CA VAL A 286 28.41 16.24 -14.33
C VAL A 286 27.07 15.53 -14.44
N VAL A 287 26.91 14.75 -15.50
CA VAL A 287 25.72 13.95 -15.77
C VAL A 287 26.01 12.51 -15.40
N VAL A 288 25.16 11.89 -14.59
CA VAL A 288 25.22 10.46 -14.30
C VAL A 288 23.86 9.81 -14.53
N MET A 289 23.84 8.59 -15.08
CA MET A 289 22.65 7.74 -15.12
C MET A 289 22.93 6.53 -14.26
N ILE A 290 22.03 6.23 -13.32
CA ILE A 290 22.22 5.15 -12.34
C ILE A 290 20.95 4.31 -12.20
N ASP A 291 21.14 3.00 -12.02
CA ASP A 291 20.10 2.01 -11.75
C ASP A 291 20.41 1.34 -10.41
N GLY A 292 19.77 1.80 -9.33
CA GLY A 292 20.15 1.46 -7.96
C GLY A 292 21.59 1.88 -7.63
N SER A 293 22.54 0.93 -7.78
CA SER A 293 23.99 1.17 -7.59
C SER A 293 24.82 1.00 -8.86
N TRP A 294 24.19 0.68 -9.98
CA TRP A 294 24.86 0.41 -11.26
C TRP A 294 24.96 1.67 -12.11
N LEU A 295 26.17 2.09 -12.46
CA LEU A 295 26.39 3.33 -13.23
C LEU A 295 26.32 3.06 -14.74
N HIS A 296 25.33 3.64 -15.40
CA HIS A 296 25.07 3.50 -16.83
C HIS A 296 25.65 4.63 -17.68
N MET A 297 25.82 5.82 -17.09
CA MET A 297 26.32 6.99 -17.81
C MET A 297 27.16 7.84 -16.88
N GLU A 298 28.22 8.41 -17.43
CA GLU A 298 28.94 9.53 -16.83
C GLU A 298 29.47 10.46 -17.92
N VAL A 299 29.15 11.75 -17.80
CA VAL A 299 29.56 12.78 -18.75
C VAL A 299 29.99 14.02 -18.00
N PHE A 300 31.16 14.58 -18.34
CA PHE A 300 31.61 15.88 -17.86
C PHE A 300 31.53 16.87 -19.01
N THR A 301 30.79 17.96 -18.83
CA THR A 301 30.52 18.90 -19.92
C THR A 301 30.32 20.32 -19.42
N ASP A 302 30.59 21.32 -20.25
CA ASP A 302 30.20 22.72 -20.03
C ASP A 302 28.88 23.07 -20.74
N LYS A 303 28.32 22.13 -21.51
CA LYS A 303 27.06 22.29 -22.24
C LYS A 303 25.86 22.12 -21.32
N THR A 304 24.72 22.62 -21.78
CA THR A 304 23.41 22.43 -21.13
C THR A 304 22.49 21.48 -21.90
N SER A 305 23.05 20.78 -22.88
CA SER A 305 22.34 19.77 -23.67
C SER A 305 23.32 18.74 -24.22
N LEU A 306 22.87 17.49 -24.29
CA LEU A 306 23.55 16.38 -24.96
C LEU A 306 22.65 15.88 -26.08
N ALA A 307 23.18 15.77 -27.29
CA ALA A 307 22.43 15.21 -28.40
C ALA A 307 22.30 13.68 -28.27
N GLU A 308 21.21 13.13 -28.79
CA GLU A 308 21.03 11.68 -28.87
C GLU A 308 22.21 11.03 -29.62
N GLY A 309 22.85 10.04 -29.00
CA GLY A 309 23.99 9.34 -29.56
C GLY A 309 25.32 10.12 -29.53
N GLU A 310 25.37 11.28 -28.87
CA GLU A 310 26.61 12.07 -28.74
C GLU A 310 27.67 11.33 -27.92
N ILE A 311 27.24 10.65 -26.86
CA ILE A 311 28.13 9.96 -25.92
C ILE A 311 28.43 8.58 -26.49
N ALA A 312 29.67 8.43 -26.98
CA ALA A 312 30.18 7.21 -27.61
C ALA A 312 31.59 6.85 -27.12
N GLY A 313 32.14 7.62 -26.18
CA GLY A 313 33.47 7.41 -25.63
C GLY A 313 33.58 6.19 -24.74
N LYS A 314 34.84 5.86 -24.42
CA LYS A 314 35.21 4.81 -23.46
C LYS A 314 36.05 5.37 -22.30
N GLU A 315 36.36 6.65 -22.36
CA GLU A 315 37.19 7.35 -21.39
C GLU A 315 36.32 7.96 -20.31
N GLN A 316 36.86 8.11 -19.10
CA GLN A 316 36.13 8.69 -17.99
C GLN A 316 35.59 10.08 -18.35
N GLY A 317 34.33 10.34 -18.05
CA GLY A 317 33.64 11.60 -18.38
C GLY A 317 33.01 11.65 -19.78
N ASP A 318 33.03 10.56 -20.54
CA ASP A 318 32.33 10.39 -21.80
C ASP A 318 31.96 8.91 -22.01
N ARG A 319 31.14 8.35 -21.11
CA ARG A 319 30.74 6.93 -21.17
C ARG A 319 29.24 6.74 -21.04
N PHE A 320 28.71 5.80 -21.83
CA PHE A 320 27.32 5.39 -21.78
C PHE A 320 27.17 3.90 -22.11
N VAL A 321 26.32 3.24 -21.34
CA VAL A 321 25.73 1.94 -21.63
C VAL A 321 24.25 2.02 -21.24
N GLY A 322 23.38 1.71 -22.19
CA GLY A 322 21.94 1.83 -22.03
C GLY A 322 21.36 0.97 -20.93
N PRO A 323 20.07 1.11 -20.62
CA PRO A 323 19.35 0.16 -19.77
C PRO A 323 19.48 -1.29 -20.26
N TYR A 324 19.68 -2.24 -19.35
CA TYR A 324 19.64 -3.68 -19.64
C TYR A 324 19.28 -4.50 -18.38
N PRO A 325 18.09 -4.28 -17.80
CA PRO A 325 17.73 -4.97 -16.56
C PRO A 325 17.73 -6.49 -16.79
N PRO A 326 18.20 -7.31 -15.83
CA PRO A 326 18.24 -8.76 -15.97
C PRO A 326 16.84 -9.39 -15.95
N SER A 327 15.87 -8.73 -15.30
CA SER A 327 14.45 -9.10 -15.24
C SER A 327 13.63 -7.91 -14.73
N GLY A 328 12.30 -7.99 -14.86
CA GLY A 328 11.38 -7.01 -14.27
C GLY A 328 11.56 -5.59 -14.81
N THR A 329 11.05 -4.61 -14.06
CA THR A 329 11.16 -3.18 -14.37
C THR A 329 12.16 -2.51 -13.44
N HIS A 330 13.07 -1.74 -14.01
CA HIS A 330 14.07 -0.96 -13.29
C HIS A 330 13.90 0.53 -13.62
N THR A 331 14.28 1.42 -12.69
CA THR A 331 14.35 2.86 -12.94
C THR A 331 15.79 3.29 -13.17
N TYR A 332 15.99 4.02 -14.26
CA TYR A 332 17.28 4.61 -14.61
C TYR A 332 17.18 6.11 -14.35
N SER A 333 17.79 6.54 -13.25
CA SER A 333 17.75 7.92 -12.78
C SER A 333 18.94 8.70 -13.34
N VAL A 334 18.64 9.75 -14.11
CA VAL A 334 19.63 10.72 -14.57
C VAL A 334 19.74 11.84 -13.55
N PHE A 335 20.94 12.10 -13.06
CA PHE A 335 21.28 13.26 -12.26
C PHE A 335 22.21 14.18 -13.05
N VAL A 336 21.92 15.47 -13.03
CA VAL A 336 22.80 16.51 -13.57
C VAL A 336 23.22 17.39 -12.41
N PHE A 337 24.52 17.42 -12.09
CA PHE A 337 25.08 18.30 -11.06
C PHE A 337 25.67 19.54 -11.72
N ALA A 338 25.33 20.73 -11.22
CA ALA A 338 25.95 21.99 -11.62
C ALA A 338 27.07 22.34 -10.64
N LEU A 339 28.29 22.54 -11.16
CA LEU A 339 29.49 22.75 -10.37
C LEU A 339 30.07 24.14 -10.64
N LYS A 340 30.50 24.85 -9.58
CA LYS A 340 31.10 26.20 -9.70
C LYS A 340 32.57 26.21 -10.11
N ALA A 341 33.24 25.06 -10.03
CA ALA A 341 34.63 24.88 -10.40
C ALA A 341 34.88 23.44 -10.88
N GLU A 342 36.06 23.24 -11.47
CA GLU A 342 36.55 21.92 -11.89
C GLU A 342 36.52 20.94 -10.71
N MET A 343 35.89 19.78 -10.91
CA MET A 343 35.76 18.77 -9.87
C MET A 343 37.09 18.12 -9.50
N GLY A 344 37.19 17.63 -8.26
CA GLY A 344 38.25 16.73 -7.86
C GLY A 344 38.09 15.31 -8.43
N TYR A 345 38.95 14.40 -7.96
CA TYR A 345 38.81 12.98 -8.28
C TYR A 345 37.54 12.41 -7.64
N VAL A 346 36.67 11.85 -8.48
CA VAL A 346 35.49 11.07 -8.06
C VAL A 346 35.64 9.65 -8.59
N GLU A 347 35.55 8.68 -7.70
CA GLU A 347 35.55 7.27 -8.07
C GLU A 347 34.17 6.89 -8.61
N LEU A 348 34.13 6.59 -9.91
CA LEU A 348 32.93 6.19 -10.64
C LEU A 348 33.17 4.82 -11.27
N HIS A 349 32.43 3.82 -10.78
CA HIS A 349 32.51 2.45 -11.30
C HIS A 349 31.52 2.30 -12.46
N PHE A 350 31.94 2.73 -13.64
CA PHE A 350 31.14 2.63 -14.86
C PHE A 350 30.83 1.17 -15.21
N ASP A 351 29.59 0.94 -15.65
CA ASP A 351 29.06 -0.37 -15.99
C ASP A 351 29.27 -1.42 -14.89
N ALA A 352 29.12 -0.98 -13.64
CA ALA A 352 29.30 -1.80 -12.46
C ALA A 352 28.49 -1.26 -11.28
N GLY A 353 28.21 -2.14 -10.32
CA GLY A 353 27.62 -1.78 -9.03
C GLY A 353 28.60 -1.03 -8.12
N SER A 354 28.20 -0.83 -6.85
CA SER A 354 28.97 -0.13 -5.79
C SER A 354 29.03 1.38 -5.91
N ASN A 355 28.28 1.98 -6.84
CA ASN A 355 28.05 3.41 -6.84
C ASN A 355 26.92 3.75 -5.84
N SER A 356 26.98 4.93 -5.25
CA SER A 356 25.89 5.47 -4.43
C SER A 356 25.83 6.97 -4.65
N MET A 357 24.62 7.52 -4.77
CA MET A 357 24.45 8.95 -5.02
C MET A 357 25.08 9.82 -3.92
N GLU A 358 25.09 9.36 -2.67
CA GLU A 358 25.77 10.06 -1.58
C GLU A 358 27.29 10.18 -1.80
N LYS A 359 27.96 9.09 -2.20
CA LYS A 359 29.40 9.11 -2.50
C LYS A 359 29.73 9.95 -3.72
N ILE A 360 28.92 9.83 -4.79
CA ILE A 360 29.08 10.63 -6.01
C ILE A 360 28.97 12.11 -5.65
N TYR A 361 27.90 12.50 -4.96
CA TYR A 361 27.70 13.87 -4.49
C TYR A 361 28.87 14.37 -3.63
N LYS A 362 29.29 13.61 -2.60
CA LYS A 362 30.42 13.98 -1.74
C LYS A 362 31.73 14.15 -2.48
N GLY A 363 31.94 13.38 -3.55
CA GLY A 363 33.10 13.53 -4.43
C GLY A 363 33.00 14.80 -5.26
N LEU A 364 31.85 15.03 -5.89
CA LEU A 364 31.60 16.19 -6.75
C LEU A 364 31.57 17.51 -5.99
N ASP A 365 31.16 17.49 -4.72
CA ASP A 365 31.13 18.67 -3.86
C ASP A 365 32.52 19.18 -3.48
N LYS A 366 33.59 18.45 -3.85
CA LYS A 366 34.97 18.90 -3.74
C LYS A 366 35.50 19.33 -5.09
N ASP A 367 36.05 20.54 -5.16
CA ASP A 367 36.79 20.98 -6.33
C ASP A 367 38.17 20.30 -6.42
N LYS A 368 38.89 20.53 -7.52
CA LYS A 368 40.23 19.98 -7.77
C LYS A 368 41.28 20.36 -6.71
N ASP A 369 41.05 21.44 -5.96
CA ASP A 369 41.93 21.94 -4.92
C ASP A 369 41.49 21.44 -3.51
N GLY A 370 40.40 20.67 -3.45
CA GLY A 370 39.85 20.06 -2.24
C GLY A 370 38.89 20.95 -1.46
N ASN A 371 38.44 22.08 -2.01
CA ASN A 371 37.46 22.94 -1.35
C ASN A 371 36.05 22.36 -1.50
N GLU A 372 35.26 22.42 -0.43
CA GLU A 372 33.88 21.93 -0.40
C GLU A 372 32.86 22.96 -0.94
N GLY A 373 31.61 22.51 -1.13
CA GLY A 373 30.53 23.33 -1.67
C GLY A 373 30.65 23.59 -3.17
N ASN A 374 31.30 22.69 -3.91
CA ASN A 374 31.47 22.82 -5.35
C ASN A 374 30.16 22.57 -6.11
N VAL A 375 29.27 21.71 -5.60
CA VAL A 375 27.95 21.49 -6.19
C VAL A 375 27.03 22.63 -5.74
N ILE A 376 26.43 23.33 -6.70
CA ILE A 376 25.58 24.50 -6.42
C ILE A 376 24.10 24.28 -6.76
N ALA A 377 23.79 23.27 -7.58
CA ALA A 377 22.43 22.84 -7.87
C ALA A 377 22.45 21.42 -8.48
N TYR A 378 21.29 20.76 -8.52
CA TYR A 378 21.15 19.50 -9.25
C TYR A 378 19.80 19.38 -9.97
N GLY A 379 19.75 18.57 -11.01
CA GLY A 379 18.53 18.16 -11.68
C GLY A 379 18.40 16.65 -11.69
N ARG A 380 17.16 16.15 -11.73
CA ARG A 380 16.84 14.72 -11.76
C ARG A 380 15.81 14.45 -12.85
N LEU A 381 16.02 13.37 -13.59
CA LEU A 381 15.05 12.79 -14.53
C LEU A 381 15.01 11.28 -14.30
N ASP A 382 13.82 10.75 -14.01
CA ASP A 382 13.60 9.32 -13.83
C ASP A 382 12.75 8.78 -14.98
N ALA A 383 13.12 7.60 -15.47
CA ALA A 383 12.25 6.81 -16.30
C ALA A 383 12.59 5.31 -16.18
N ASN A 384 11.58 4.49 -16.41
CA ASN A 384 11.65 3.04 -16.33
C ASN A 384 12.07 2.42 -17.66
N TYR A 385 12.64 1.22 -17.55
CA TYR A 385 12.68 0.27 -18.64
C TYR A 385 12.40 -1.13 -18.09
N THR A 386 11.55 -1.88 -18.80
CA THR A 386 11.16 -3.25 -18.43
C THR A 386 11.93 -4.24 -19.29
N HIS A 387 12.47 -5.28 -18.66
CA HIS A 387 13.07 -6.41 -19.34
C HIS A 387 12.07 -7.01 -20.35
N GLN A 388 12.56 -7.29 -21.55
CA GLN A 388 11.77 -7.91 -22.60
C GLN A 388 12.42 -9.26 -22.93
N ASP A 389 11.66 -10.34 -22.75
CA ASP A 389 12.12 -11.72 -23.01
C ASP A 389 12.44 -12.00 -24.48
#